data_AF-A0A6L6QKY2-F1
#
_entry.id   AF-A0A6L6QKY2-F1
#
_cell.length_a   1.000
_cell.length_b   1.000
_cell.length_c   1.000
_cell.angle_alpha   90.00
_cell.angle_beta   90.00
_cell.angle_gamma   90.00
#
_symmetry.space_group_name_H-M   'P 1'
#
loop_
_entity.id
_entity.type
_entity.pdbx_description
1 polymer ?
#
loop_
_entity_poly.entity_id
_entity_poly.type
_entity_poly.pdbx_seq_one_letter_code
_entity_poly.pdbx_strand_id
1 'polypeptide(L)'
;MKSISTLRKQGGVVLLEGLIAMTIFAFGVLAIVGMQAATSRAAGDAKYRVDASFLVNQSLGLIWADRANANSYAVSNQVIASLPNGKRTIAVTQTATDTQVTVTVTWQLPGESTVHSHSSFTRING
;
A
#
# COMPACT_ATOMS: atom_id res chain seq x y z
N MET A 1 0.34 80.44 7.56
CA MET A 1 -0.02 79.49 8.64
C MET A 1 0.54 78.13 8.28
N LYS A 2 1.47 77.59 9.08
CA LYS A 2 2.28 76.40 8.74
C LYS A 2 1.66 75.20 9.49
N SER A 3 1.12 74.23 8.75
CA SER A 3 0.53 73.01 9.32
C SER A 3 1.62 72.10 9.85
N ILE A 4 1.53 71.70 11.13
CA ILE A 4 2.49 70.82 11.80
C ILE A 4 1.99 69.38 11.64
N SER A 5 2.70 68.56 10.87
CA SER A 5 2.45 67.12 10.76
C SER A 5 2.92 66.39 12.01
N THR A 6 2.00 65.71 12.69
CA THR A 6 2.30 64.89 13.86
C THR A 6 3.01 63.61 13.45
N LEU A 7 4.27 63.44 13.86
CA LEU A 7 5.01 62.18 13.67
C LEU A 7 4.42 61.12 14.60
N ARG A 8 3.74 60.14 14.02
CA ARG A 8 3.14 59.01 14.73
C ARG A 8 4.24 58.10 15.26
N LYS A 9 4.34 57.91 16.58
CA LYS A 9 5.25 56.93 17.20
C LYS A 9 4.78 55.50 16.84
N GLN A 10 5.57 54.80 16.04
CA GLN A 10 5.37 53.38 15.75
C GLN A 10 5.72 52.56 17.00
N GLY A 11 4.73 51.87 17.58
CA GLY A 11 4.94 50.95 18.69
C GLY A 11 5.43 49.61 18.15
N GLY A 12 6.62 49.18 18.59
CA GLY A 12 7.25 47.96 18.08
C GLY A 12 6.58 46.69 18.58
N VAL A 13 6.06 45.88 17.65
CA VAL A 13 5.50 44.52 17.88
C VAL A 13 6.24 43.43 17.08
N VAL A 14 7.38 43.78 16.47
CA VAL A 14 8.14 42.94 15.51
C VAL A 14 8.51 41.57 16.07
N LEU A 15 8.90 41.48 17.34
CA LEU A 15 9.24 40.19 17.97
C LEU A 15 8.02 39.27 18.12
N LEU A 16 6.86 39.84 18.43
CA LEU A 16 5.61 39.09 18.56
C LEU A 16 5.12 38.62 17.19
N GLU A 17 5.20 39.49 16.17
CA GLU A 17 4.87 39.13 14.78
C GLU A 17 5.78 38.01 14.26
N GLY A 18 7.09 38.06 14.55
CA GLY A 18 8.03 37.00 14.20
C GLY A 18 7.74 35.68 14.91
N LEU A 19 7.38 35.72 16.20
CA LEU A 19 7.04 34.52 16.98
C LEU A 19 5.76 33.86 16.45
N ILE A 20 4.73 34.66 16.13
CA ILE A 20 3.48 34.17 15.55
C ILE A 20 3.74 33.57 14.16
N ALA A 21 4.52 34.25 13.32
CA ALA A 21 4.89 33.74 12.00
C ALA A 21 5.66 32.41 12.09
N MET A 22 6.65 32.31 12.98
CA MET A 22 7.40 31.07 13.22
C MET A 22 6.50 29.94 13.73
N THR A 23 5.53 30.25 14.60
CA THR A 23 4.59 29.27 15.15
C THR A 23 3.66 28.73 14.07
N ILE A 24 3.05 29.60 13.26
CA ILE A 24 2.19 29.20 12.15
C ILE A 24 3.00 28.38 11.12
N PHE A 25 4.21 28.83 10.81
CA PHE A 25 5.10 28.11 9.89
C PHE A 25 5.45 26.72 10.41
N ALA A 26 5.76 26.56 11.69
CA ALA A 26 6.04 25.28 12.31
C ALA A 26 4.86 24.30 12.18
N PHE A 27 3.62 24.76 12.40
CA PHE A 27 2.42 23.94 12.17
C PHE A 27 2.27 23.53 10.70
N GLY A 28 2.58 24.44 9.77
CA GLY A 28 2.59 24.13 8.33
C GLY A 28 3.57 23.00 7.98
N VAL A 29 4.78 23.05 8.52
CA VAL A 29 5.79 21.99 8.31
C VAL A 29 5.32 20.66 8.91
N LEU A 30 4.79 20.65 10.14
CA LEU A 30 4.26 19.44 10.76
C LEU A 30 3.13 18.80 9.95
N ALA A 31 2.22 19.62 9.39
CA ALA A 31 1.15 19.13 8.53
C ALA A 31 1.69 18.42 7.27
N ILE A 32 2.70 19.01 6.62
CA ILE A 32 3.34 18.41 5.43
C ILE A 32 4.06 17.11 5.79
N VAL A 33 4.78 17.06 6.92
CA VAL A 33 5.43 15.81 7.38
C VAL A 33 4.40 14.72 7.67
N GLY A 34 3.26 15.07 8.29
CA GLY A 34 2.16 14.14 8.51
C GLY A 34 1.60 13.57 7.20
N MET A 35 1.36 14.43 6.21
CA MET A 35 0.92 14.00 4.88
C MET A 35 1.96 13.13 4.18
N GLN A 36 3.24 13.49 4.25
CA GLN A 36 4.32 12.68 3.66
C GLN A 36 4.36 11.29 4.29
N ALA A 37 4.25 11.20 5.63
CA ALA A 37 4.22 9.93 6.33
C ALA A 37 2.99 9.07 5.97
N ALA A 38 1.83 9.69 5.72
CA ALA A 38 0.64 9.00 5.23
C ALA A 38 0.83 8.48 3.80
N THR A 39 1.39 9.30 2.91
CA THR A 39 1.69 8.93 1.52
C THR A 39 2.70 7.78 1.44
N SER A 40 3.75 7.78 2.26
CA SER A 40 4.72 6.67 2.30
C SER A 40 4.08 5.35 2.71
N ARG A 41 3.13 5.37 3.67
CA ARG A 41 2.38 4.17 4.06
C ARG A 41 1.49 3.68 2.92
N ALA A 42 0.71 4.57 2.31
CA ALA A 42 -0.15 4.23 1.18
C ALA A 42 0.64 3.65 -0.01
N ALA A 43 1.84 4.15 -0.27
CA ALA A 43 2.75 3.61 -1.29
C ALA A 43 3.25 2.20 -0.93
N GLY A 44 3.60 1.96 0.34
CA GLY A 44 3.95 0.64 0.84
C GLY A 44 2.82 -0.37 0.68
N ASP A 45 1.60 0.01 1.05
CA ASP A 45 0.41 -0.85 0.92
C ASP A 45 0.10 -1.17 -0.55
N ALA A 46 0.23 -0.17 -1.43
CA ALA A 46 0.09 -0.37 -2.87
C ALA A 46 1.14 -1.32 -3.42
N LYS A 47 2.39 -1.22 -2.95
CA LYS A 47 3.45 -2.14 -3.35
C LYS A 47 3.13 -3.59 -2.97
N TYR A 48 2.67 -3.86 -1.75
CA TYR A 48 2.31 -5.23 -1.36
C TYR A 48 1.15 -5.79 -2.18
N ARG A 49 0.17 -4.96 -2.56
CA ARG A 49 -0.91 -5.35 -3.50
C ARG A 49 -0.35 -5.75 -4.86
N VAL A 50 0.55 -4.96 -5.42
CA VAL A 50 1.18 -5.25 -6.73
C VAL A 50 2.02 -6.51 -6.66
N ASP A 51 2.83 -6.67 -5.63
CA ASP A 51 3.67 -7.86 -5.43
C ASP A 51 2.80 -9.13 -5.29
N ALA A 52 1.67 -9.05 -4.56
CA ALA A 52 0.72 -10.15 -4.45
C ALA A 52 0.08 -10.52 -5.79
N SER A 53 -0.37 -9.53 -6.57
CA SER A 53 -0.89 -9.75 -7.93
C SER A 53 0.15 -10.36 -8.86
N PHE A 54 1.41 -9.91 -8.78
CA PHE A 54 2.50 -10.49 -9.54
C PHE A 54 2.70 -11.97 -9.20
N LEU A 55 2.75 -12.34 -7.91
CA LEU A 55 2.91 -13.73 -7.45
C LEU A 55 1.76 -14.64 -7.89
N VAL A 56 0.52 -14.13 -7.86
CA VAL A 56 -0.65 -14.86 -8.36
C VAL A 56 -0.49 -15.16 -9.85
N ASN A 57 -0.19 -14.13 -10.66
CA ASN A 57 -0.03 -14.27 -12.11
C ASN A 57 1.15 -15.17 -12.49
N GLN A 58 2.27 -15.06 -11.77
CA GLN A 58 3.43 -15.92 -11.97
C GLN A 58 3.07 -17.39 -11.69
N SER A 59 2.36 -17.67 -10.60
CA SER A 59 1.95 -19.04 -10.24
C SER A 59 1.00 -19.62 -11.29
N LEU A 60 0.02 -18.82 -11.73
CA LEU A 60 -0.89 -19.19 -12.81
C LEU A 60 -0.17 -19.46 -14.13
N GLY A 61 0.79 -18.62 -14.51
CA GLY A 61 1.59 -18.81 -15.74
C GLY A 61 2.41 -20.10 -15.73
N LEU A 62 3.01 -20.45 -14.59
CA LEU A 62 3.74 -21.71 -14.42
C LEU A 62 2.82 -22.92 -14.57
N ILE A 63 1.64 -22.89 -13.94
CA ILE A 63 0.67 -24.00 -14.01
C ILE A 63 0.08 -24.12 -15.42
N TRP A 64 -0.13 -23.00 -16.11
CA TRP A 64 -0.59 -23.01 -17.50
C TRP A 64 0.44 -23.67 -18.42
N ALA A 65 1.74 -23.39 -18.22
CA ALA A 65 2.82 -24.00 -18.99
C ALA A 65 2.97 -25.51 -18.71
N ASP A 66 2.71 -25.97 -17.48
CA ASP A 66 2.76 -27.37 -17.07
C ASP A 66 1.38 -27.93 -16.68
N ARG A 67 0.39 -27.73 -17.57
CA ARG A 67 -1.01 -28.06 -17.30
C ARG A 67 -1.25 -29.53 -16.93
N ALA A 68 -0.44 -30.44 -17.48
CA ALA A 68 -0.57 -31.88 -17.23
C ALA A 68 -0.25 -32.25 -15.78
N ASN A 69 0.57 -31.44 -15.09
CA ASN A 69 0.96 -31.64 -13.70
C ASN A 69 0.35 -30.60 -12.76
N ALA A 70 -0.76 -29.95 -13.13
CA ALA A 70 -1.38 -28.87 -12.34
C ALA A 70 -1.58 -29.24 -10.85
N ASN A 71 -1.96 -30.50 -10.56
CA ASN A 71 -2.14 -30.98 -9.19
C ASN A 71 -0.87 -30.97 -8.33
N SER A 72 0.31 -31.11 -8.94
CA SER A 72 1.59 -31.05 -8.24
C SER A 72 1.90 -29.65 -7.68
N TYR A 73 1.23 -28.62 -8.20
CA TYR A 73 1.35 -27.25 -7.73
C TYR A 73 0.34 -26.89 -6.62
N ALA A 74 -0.56 -27.80 -6.26
CA ALA A 74 -1.51 -27.56 -5.17
C ALA A 74 -0.78 -27.39 -3.84
N VAL A 75 -0.97 -26.24 -3.21
CA VAL A 75 -0.34 -25.90 -1.93
C VAL A 75 -1.35 -25.18 -1.05
N SER A 76 -1.22 -25.34 0.26
CA SER A 76 -2.08 -24.65 1.23
C SER A 76 -1.22 -23.86 2.19
N ASN A 77 -1.54 -22.57 2.36
CA ASN A 77 -0.91 -21.68 3.33
C ASN A 77 0.64 -21.65 3.25
N GLN A 78 1.20 -21.80 2.06
CA GLN A 78 2.64 -21.74 1.84
C GLN A 78 3.15 -20.34 2.15
N VAL A 79 4.10 -20.22 3.07
CA VAL A 79 4.67 -18.92 3.46
C VAL A 79 5.39 -18.26 2.30
N ILE A 80 5.15 -16.97 2.12
CA ILE A 80 5.83 -16.10 1.15
C ILE A 80 6.65 -15.07 1.94
N ALA A 81 7.97 -15.18 1.90
CA ALA A 81 8.86 -14.28 2.65
C ALA A 81 8.87 -12.83 2.13
N SER A 82 8.51 -12.61 0.86
CA SER A 82 8.48 -11.27 0.27
C SER A 82 7.26 -10.43 0.65
N LEU A 83 6.28 -11.02 1.35
CA LEU A 83 5.07 -10.34 1.82
C LEU A 83 4.96 -10.45 3.34
N PRO A 84 4.56 -9.38 4.05
CA PRO A 84 4.41 -9.43 5.50
C PRO A 84 3.31 -10.41 5.89
N ASN A 85 3.65 -11.42 6.71
CA ASN A 85 2.79 -12.56 7.06
C ASN A 85 2.13 -13.23 5.84
N GLY A 86 2.82 -13.18 4.70
CA GLY A 86 2.26 -13.57 3.42
C GLY A 86 2.10 -15.09 3.28
N LYS A 87 0.97 -15.52 2.75
CA LYS A 87 0.71 -16.95 2.45
C LYS A 87 0.06 -17.13 1.09
N ARG A 88 0.45 -18.19 0.38
CA ARG A 88 -0.14 -18.64 -0.88
C ARG A 88 -0.89 -19.94 -0.71
N THR A 89 -2.05 -20.01 -1.34
CA THR A 89 -2.83 -21.23 -1.50
C THR A 89 -3.16 -21.39 -2.97
N ILE A 90 -2.90 -22.58 -3.51
CA ILE A 90 -3.22 -22.98 -4.88
C ILE A 90 -4.19 -24.16 -4.76
N ALA A 91 -5.44 -23.91 -5.12
CA ALA A 91 -6.49 -24.92 -5.15
C ALA A 91 -6.73 -25.36 -6.59
N VAL A 92 -6.65 -26.68 -6.83
CA VAL A 92 -6.90 -27.27 -8.15
C VAL A 92 -8.16 -28.11 -8.05
N THR A 93 -9.18 -27.75 -8.82
CA THR A 93 -10.45 -28.45 -8.91
C THR A 93 -10.53 -29.08 -10.30
N GLN A 94 -10.44 -30.41 -10.37
CA GLN A 94 -10.57 -31.16 -11.61
C GLN A 94 -11.94 -31.83 -11.70
N THR A 95 -12.57 -31.70 -12.85
CA THR A 95 -13.76 -32.45 -13.30
C THR A 95 -13.37 -33.30 -14.51
N ALA A 96 -14.20 -34.27 -14.91
CA ALA A 96 -13.93 -35.16 -16.04
C ALA A 96 -13.56 -34.44 -17.36
N THR A 97 -13.92 -33.17 -17.54
CA THR A 97 -13.68 -32.39 -18.76
C THR A 97 -12.99 -31.05 -18.53
N ASP A 98 -12.71 -30.67 -17.27
CA ASP A 98 -12.31 -29.29 -16.94
C ASP A 98 -11.40 -29.24 -15.73
N THR A 99 -10.35 -28.43 -15.80
CA THR A 99 -9.44 -28.19 -14.68
C THR A 99 -9.45 -26.71 -14.33
N GLN A 100 -9.95 -26.37 -13.16
CA GLN A 100 -9.91 -25.01 -12.63
C GLN A 100 -8.81 -24.88 -11.58
N VAL A 101 -7.94 -23.89 -11.78
CA VAL A 101 -6.87 -23.57 -10.84
C VAL A 101 -7.17 -22.20 -10.25
N THR A 102 -7.30 -22.14 -8.93
CA THR A 102 -7.50 -20.90 -8.17
C THR A 102 -6.26 -20.64 -7.34
N VAL A 103 -5.64 -19.48 -7.52
CA VAL A 103 -4.48 -19.04 -6.75
C VAL A 103 -4.88 -17.87 -5.88
N THR A 104 -4.70 -18.03 -4.57
CA THR A 104 -4.96 -17.02 -3.55
C THR A 104 -3.67 -16.66 -2.85
N VAL A 105 -3.33 -15.38 -2.81
CA VAL A 105 -2.24 -14.83 -2.00
C VAL A 105 -2.85 -13.92 -0.93
N THR A 106 -2.36 -14.08 0.29
CA THR A 106 -2.75 -13.27 1.45
C THR A 106 -1.53 -12.56 2.01
N TRP A 107 -1.74 -11.41 2.63
CA TRP A 107 -0.72 -10.69 3.40
C TRP A 107 -1.37 -9.86 4.49
N GLN A 108 -0.60 -9.54 5.54
CA GLN A 108 -1.06 -8.75 6.67
C GLN A 108 0.08 -7.87 7.17
N LEU A 109 -0.15 -6.56 7.17
CA LEU A 109 0.83 -5.58 7.62
C LEU A 109 1.15 -5.76 9.12
N PRO A 110 2.39 -5.52 9.56
CA PRO A 110 2.74 -5.55 10.98
C PRO A 110 1.90 -4.53 11.76
N GLY A 111 1.23 -4.98 12.83
CA GLY A 111 0.39 -4.13 13.67
C GLY A 111 -1.04 -3.93 13.17
N GLU A 112 -1.40 -4.45 12.00
CA GLU A 112 -2.78 -4.48 11.52
C GLU A 112 -3.44 -5.84 11.86
N SER A 113 -4.72 -5.85 12.22
CA SER A 113 -5.48 -7.08 12.47
C SER A 113 -6.17 -7.64 11.22
N THR A 114 -6.32 -6.81 10.19
CA THR A 114 -6.93 -7.16 8.90
C THR A 114 -5.98 -8.00 8.07
N VAL A 115 -6.46 -9.13 7.54
CA VAL A 115 -5.75 -9.89 6.52
C VAL A 115 -6.25 -9.44 5.15
N HIS A 116 -5.33 -9.04 4.27
CA HIS A 116 -5.63 -8.76 2.89
C HIS A 116 -5.49 -10.01 2.03
N SER A 117 -6.22 -10.06 0.93
CA SER A 117 -6.14 -11.15 -0.03
C SER A 117 -6.27 -10.66 -1.48
N HIS A 118 -5.62 -11.40 -2.38
CA HIS A 118 -5.79 -11.28 -3.82
C HIS A 118 -5.90 -12.68 -4.41
N SER A 119 -6.91 -12.91 -5.24
CA SER A 119 -7.20 -14.21 -5.82
C SER A 119 -7.45 -14.06 -7.32
N SER A 120 -6.91 -15.00 -8.10
CA SER A 120 -7.22 -15.15 -9.51
C SER A 120 -7.42 -16.62 -9.84
N PHE A 121 -8.21 -16.91 -10.86
CA PHE A 121 -8.45 -18.28 -11.31
C PHE A 121 -8.28 -18.39 -12.81
N THR A 122 -7.91 -19.59 -13.27
CA THR A 122 -7.91 -19.95 -14.68
C THR A 122 -8.61 -21.29 -14.88
N ARG A 123 -9.18 -21.48 -16.06
CA ARG A 123 -9.82 -22.73 -16.49
C ARG A 123 -9.01 -23.29 -17.65
N ILE A 124 -8.56 -24.51 -17.49
CA ILE A 124 -7.80 -25.27 -18.48
C ILE A 124 -8.78 -26.31 -19.02
N ASN A 125 -9.33 -26.04 -20.22
CA ASN A 125 -10.01 -27.06 -20.99
C ASN A 125 -8.96 -27.96 -21.66
N GLY A 126 -9.16 -29.27 -21.52
CA GLY A 126 -8.39 -30.31 -22.22
C GLY A 126 -8.79 -30.40 -23.67
#